data_AF-A0A1J3FDQ6-F1
#
_entry.id   AF-A0A1J3FDQ6-F1
#
_cell.length_a   1.000
_cell.length_b   1.000
_cell.length_c   1.000
_cell.angle_alpha   90.00
_cell.angle_beta   90.00
_cell.angle_gamma   90.00
#
_symmetry.space_group_name_H-M   'P 1'
#
loop_
_entity.id
_entity.type
_entity.pdbx_description
1 polymer ?
#
loop_
_entity_poly.entity_id
_entity_poly.type
_entity_poly.pdbx_seq_one_letter_code
_entity_poly.pdbx_strand_id
1 'polypeptide(L)'
;YILSYDIAKFIVDDFEQQRLRLFKMEDVSMGMWVEKFNETRSVAVVHSLRFCQFGCIEDYFTAHYQSPRQMICMWDKLQRLGKPQCCNMR
;
A
#
# COMPACT_ATOMS: atom_id res chain seq x y z
N TYR A 1 -0.47 0.50 -1.54
CA TYR A 1 0.98 0.35 -1.79
C TYR A 1 1.71 0.32 -0.44
N ILE A 2 3.01 0.00 -0.39
CA ILE A 2 3.86 0.12 0.80
C ILE A 2 5.02 1.04 0.45
N LEU A 3 5.36 1.97 1.34
CA LEU A 3 6.44 2.93 1.14
C LEU A 3 7.50 2.78 2.23
N SER A 4 8.74 3.13 1.90
CA SER A 4 9.81 3.24 2.89
C SER A 4 9.63 4.47 3.77
N TYR A 5 10.19 4.40 4.98
CA TYR A 5 10.18 5.53 5.92
C TYR A 5 10.79 6.80 5.32
N ASP A 6 11.86 6.69 4.53
CA ASP A 6 12.53 7.83 3.91
C ASP A 6 11.62 8.65 2.99
N ILE A 7 10.79 7.97 2.20
CA ILE A 7 9.82 8.62 1.31
C ILE A 7 8.74 9.32 2.16
N ALA A 8 8.22 8.64 3.19
CA ALA A 8 7.21 9.21 4.07
C ALA A 8 7.74 10.46 4.80
N LYS A 9 8.98 10.42 5.28
CA LYS A 9 9.65 11.55 5.93
C LYS A 9 9.80 12.73 4.96
N PHE A 10 10.27 12.48 3.75
CA PHE A 10 10.37 13.51 2.72
C PHE A 10 9.03 14.18 2.43
N ILE A 11 7.95 13.40 2.31
CA ILE A 11 6.61 13.94 2.04
C ILE A 11 6.17 14.87 3.16
N VAL A 12 6.35 14.49 4.43
CA VAL A 12 5.98 15.34 5.57
C VAL A 12 6.82 16.63 5.59
N ASP A 13 8.14 16.51 5.47
CA ASP A 13 9.06 17.66 5.55
C ASP A 13 8.79 18.69 4.42
N ASP A 14 8.45 18.24 3.21
CA ASP A 14 8.10 19.11 2.08
C ASP A 14 6.65 19.63 2.15
N PHE A 15 5.73 18.86 2.74
CA PHE A 15 4.35 19.30 2.96
C PHE A 15 4.28 20.45 3.96
N GLU A 16 4.98 20.35 5.08
CA GLU A 16 5.05 21.41 6.11
C GLU A 16 5.63 22.71 5.55
N GLN A 17 6.52 22.60 4.56
CA GLN A 17 7.12 23.75 3.87
C GLN A 17 6.29 24.22 2.66
N GLN A 18 5.08 23.70 2.49
CA GLN A 18 4.15 24.02 1.39
C GLN A 18 4.76 23.82 -0.01
N ARG A 19 5.71 22.88 -0.14
CA ARG A 19 6.41 22.58 -1.41
C ARG A 19 5.79 21.44 -2.21
N LEU A 20 4.79 20.75 -1.67
CA LEU A 20 4.06 19.70 -2.37
C LEU A 20 2.79 20.23 -3.01
N ARG A 21 2.56 19.82 -4.25
CA ARG A 21 1.26 19.99 -4.92
C ARG A 21 0.36 18.82 -4.55
N LEU A 22 -0.84 19.13 -4.07
CA LEU A 22 -1.90 18.16 -3.84
C LEU A 22 -2.82 18.11 -5.06
N PHE A 23 -3.16 16.91 -5.50
CA PHE A 23 -4.17 16.65 -6.52
C PHE A 23 -5.44 16.10 -5.86
N LYS A 24 -6.58 16.21 -6.56
CA LYS A 24 -7.86 15.67 -6.09
C LYS A 24 -7.79 14.16 -5.80
N MET A 25 -6.97 13.45 -6.58
CA MET A 25 -6.66 12.05 -6.37
C MET A 25 -5.37 11.94 -5.55
N GLU A 26 -5.48 11.35 -4.36
CA GLU A 26 -4.38 11.23 -3.40
C GLU A 26 -3.28 10.31 -3.93
N ASP A 27 -3.64 9.19 -4.55
CA ASP A 27 -2.72 8.26 -5.20
C ASP A 27 -1.91 8.89 -6.36
N VAL A 28 -2.53 9.79 -7.14
CA VAL A 28 -1.81 10.60 -8.14
C VAL A 28 -0.80 11.53 -7.48
N SER A 29 -1.18 12.16 -6.36
CA SER A 29 -0.28 13.02 -5.59
C SER A 29 0.92 12.23 -5.08
N MET A 30 0.68 11.04 -4.54
CA MET A 30 1.73 10.14 -4.06
C MET A 30 2.71 9.75 -5.16
N GLY A 31 2.23 9.43 -6.37
CA GLY A 31 3.10 9.15 -7.51
C GLY A 31 4.02 10.32 -7.87
N MET A 32 3.47 11.54 -7.88
CA MET A 32 4.26 12.75 -8.17
C MET A 32 5.30 13.06 -7.09
N TRP A 33 4.99 12.82 -5.82
CA TRP A 33 5.93 13.05 -4.74
C TRP A 33 7.06 12.03 -4.71
N VAL A 34 6.75 10.77 -5.04
CA VAL A 34 7.77 9.71 -5.21
C VAL A 34 8.69 10.05 -6.38
N GLU A 35 8.16 10.55 -7.49
CA GLU A 35 8.98 10.98 -8.63
C GLU A 35 9.93 12.12 -8.25
N LYS A 36 9.43 13.13 -7.53
CA LYS A 36 10.26 14.23 -7.01
C LYS A 36 11.35 13.72 -6.04
N PHE A 37 11.04 12.77 -5.17
CA PHE A 37 12.03 12.18 -4.26
C PHE A 37 13.12 11.42 -5.03
N ASN A 38 12.73 10.72 -6.11
CA ASN A 38 13.62 9.94 -6.95
C ASN A 38 14.73 10.76 -7.62
N GLU A 39 14.51 12.07 -7.83
CA GLU A 39 15.53 13.01 -8.33
C GLU A 39 16.72 13.13 -7.36
N THR A 40 16.49 12.94 -6.06
CA THR A 40 17.52 13.09 -5.03
C THR A 40 18.09 11.76 -4.56
N ARG A 41 17.25 10.71 -4.49
CA ARG A 41 17.61 9.37 -4.00
C ARG A 41 16.85 8.33 -4.82
N SER A 42 17.59 7.40 -5.43
CA SER A 42 16.99 6.35 -6.26
C SER A 42 15.92 5.55 -5.50
N VAL A 43 14.74 5.44 -6.12
CA VAL A 43 13.59 4.68 -5.61
C VAL A 43 13.51 3.34 -6.34
N ALA A 44 13.52 2.25 -5.57
CA ALA A 44 13.22 0.92 -6.10
C ALA A 44 11.70 0.71 -6.14
N VAL A 45 11.17 0.42 -7.34
CA VAL A 45 9.76 0.09 -7.53
C VAL A 45 9.63 -1.42 -7.75
N VAL A 46 8.87 -2.09 -6.87
CA VAL A 46 8.62 -3.53 -6.96
C VAL A 46 7.15 -3.78 -7.22
N HIS A 47 6.86 -4.45 -8.34
CA HIS A 47 5.52 -4.89 -8.68
C HIS A 47 5.34 -6.37 -8.29
N SER A 48 4.21 -6.69 -7.68
CA SER A 48 3.84 -8.07 -7.36
C SER A 48 2.33 -8.20 -7.36
N LEU A 49 1.83 -9.32 -7.89
CA LEU A 49 0.40 -9.66 -7.82
C LEU A 49 -0.08 -9.78 -6.37
N ARG A 50 0.82 -10.05 -5.42
CA ARG A 50 0.53 -10.07 -3.97
C ARG A 50 0.03 -8.73 -3.43
N PHE A 51 0.27 -7.63 -4.14
CA PHE A 51 -0.38 -6.35 -3.89
C PHE A 51 -1.72 -6.28 -4.66
N CYS A 52 -2.67 -7.14 -4.31
CA CYS A 52 -3.92 -7.28 -5.07
C CYS A 52 -4.83 -6.06 -4.88
N GLN A 53 -5.24 -5.43 -6.00
CA GLN A 53 -6.07 -4.22 -6.02
C GLN A 53 -7.55 -4.49 -6.34
N PHE A 54 -7.91 -5.70 -6.76
CA PHE A 54 -9.26 -6.03 -7.24
C PHE A 54 -9.95 -7.11 -6.41
N GLY A 55 -9.37 -7.50 -5.26
CA GLY A 55 -9.92 -8.56 -4.42
C GLY A 55 -8.87 -9.15 -3.50
N CYS A 56 -8.87 -10.48 -3.41
CA CYS A 56 -7.90 -11.24 -2.62
C CYS A 56 -7.29 -12.34 -3.50
N ILE A 57 -5.99 -12.58 -3.34
CA ILE A 57 -5.29 -13.76 -3.88
C ILE A 57 -4.53 -14.44 -2.73
N GLU A 58 -4.27 -15.74 -2.82
CA GLU A 58 -3.49 -16.44 -1.79
C GLU A 58 -2.08 -15.85 -1.64
N ASP A 59 -1.51 -15.93 -0.43
CA ASP A 59 -0.21 -15.35 -0.07
C ASP A 59 -0.11 -13.83 -0.34
N TYR A 60 -1.23 -13.10 -0.24
CA TYR A 60 -1.27 -11.65 -0.44
C TYR A 60 -0.43 -10.87 0.58
N PHE A 61 0.07 -9.71 0.15
CA PHE A 61 0.55 -8.64 1.02
C PHE A 61 -0.56 -7.64 1.31
N THR A 62 -1.37 -7.31 0.30
CA THR A 62 -2.57 -6.48 0.46
C THR A 62 -3.73 -7.14 -0.26
N ALA A 63 -4.91 -7.07 0.35
CA ALA A 63 -6.17 -7.48 -0.26
C ALA A 63 -7.13 -6.29 -0.28
N HIS A 64 -7.91 -6.18 -1.34
CA HIS A 64 -8.85 -5.09 -1.58
C HIS A 64 -10.29 -5.61 -1.59
N TYR A 65 -11.28 -4.72 -1.36
CA TYR A 65 -12.71 -5.06 -1.31
C TYR A 65 -13.09 -6.18 -0.32
N GLN A 66 -12.42 -6.27 0.83
CA GLN A 66 -12.75 -7.25 1.87
C GLN A 66 -13.75 -6.66 2.87
N SER A 67 -14.81 -7.39 3.19
CA SER A 67 -15.75 -7.02 4.26
C SER A 67 -15.11 -7.22 5.66
N PRO A 68 -15.62 -6.57 6.71
CA PRO A 68 -15.11 -6.76 8.07
C PRO A 68 -15.09 -8.23 8.52
N ARG A 69 -16.11 -9.03 8.13
CA ARG A 69 -16.16 -10.47 8.45
C ARG A 69 -15.06 -11.26 7.73
N GLN A 70 -14.75 -10.91 6.48
CA GLN A 70 -13.63 -11.50 5.75
C GLN A 70 -12.30 -11.15 6.40
N MET A 71 -12.10 -9.89 6.82
CA MET A 71 -10.86 -9.48 7.50
C MET A 71 -10.59 -10.29 8.78
N ILE A 72 -11.63 -10.54 9.59
CA ILE A 72 -11.52 -11.37 10.80
C ILE A 72 -11.15 -12.81 10.44
N CYS A 73 -11.80 -13.39 9.43
CA CYS A 73 -11.49 -14.74 8.94
C CYS A 73 -10.04 -14.83 8.42
N MET A 74 -9.61 -13.83 7.66
CA MET A 74 -8.27 -13.75 7.10
C MET A 74 -7.21 -13.66 8.20
N TRP A 75 -7.48 -12.89 9.26
CA TRP A 75 -6.63 -12.81 10.43
C TRP A 75 -6.53 -14.13 11.19
N ASP A 76 -7.66 -14.82 11.43
CA ASP A 76 -7.67 -16.13 12.07
C ASP A 76 -6.87 -17.17 11.27
N LYS A 77 -7.04 -17.21 9.94
CA LYS A 77 -6.25 -18.07 9.06
C LYS A 77 -4.75 -17.76 9.15
N LEU A 78 -4.37 -16.49 9.16
CA LEU A 78 -2.97 -16.09 9.29
C LEU A 78 -2.36 -16.59 10.61
N GLN A 79 -3.07 -16.43 11.72
CA GLN A 79 -2.61 -16.88 13.04
C GLN A 79 -2.47 -18.40 13.13
N ARG A 80 -3.43 -19.16 12.57
CA ARG A 80 -3.44 -20.64 12.66
C ARG A 80 -2.52 -21.32 11.66
N LEU A 81 -2.49 -20.83 10.42
CA LEU A 81 -1.79 -21.48 9.31
C LEU A 81 -0.41 -20.86 9.05
N GLY A 82 -0.12 -19.71 9.66
CA GLY A 82 1.13 -18.98 9.46
C GLY A 82 1.27 -18.33 8.08
N LYS A 83 0.19 -18.31 7.28
CA LYS A 83 0.19 -17.77 5.91
C LYS A 83 -1.08 -16.99 5.58
N PRO A 84 -0.99 -15.89 4.81
CA PRO A 84 -2.14 -15.13 4.36
C PRO A 84 -2.99 -15.95 3.37
N GLN A 85 -4.27 -16.13 3.70
CA GLN A 85 -5.21 -16.84 2.83
C GLN A 85 -6.52 -16.08 2.67
N CYS A 86 -7.17 -16.23 1.52
CA CYS A 86 -8.42 -15.55 1.25
C CYS A 86 -9.60 -16.20 1.96
N CYS A 87 -10.64 -15.40 2.22
CA CYS A 87 -11.90 -15.88 2.79
C CYS A 87 -13.05 -15.65 1.82
N ASN A 88 -13.72 -16.75 1.46
CA ASN A 88 -14.92 -16.69 0.65
C ASN A 88 -16.12 -16.39 1.56
N MET A 89 -16.94 -15.43 1.15
CA MET A 89 -18.30 -15.28 1.69
C MET A 89 -19.18 -16.32 0.98
N ARG A 90 -19.09 -17.57 1.41
CA ARG A 90 -20.15 -18.55 1.14
C ARG A 90 -21.21 -18.44 2.22
#